data_AF-R9PJD2-F1
#
_entry.id   AF-R9PJD2-F1
#
_cell.length_a   1.000
_cell.length_b   1.000
_cell.length_c   1.000
_cell.angle_alpha   90.00
_cell.angle_beta   90.00
_cell.angle_gamma   90.00
#
_symmetry.space_group_name_H-M   'P 1'
#
loop_
_entity.id
_entity.type
_entity.pdbx_description
1 polymer ?
#
loop_
_entity_poly.entity_id
_entity_poly.type
_entity_poly.pdbx_seq_one_letter_code
_entity_poly.pdbx_strand_id
1 'polypeptide(L)' 'MALIIGEDELANQQVTVKYLREDIQQQCIAQSELVALLNTVLV' A
#
# COMPACT_ATOMS: atom_id res chain seq x y z
N MET A 1 -0.18 2.34 9.90
CA MET A 1 0.09 2.25 8.46
C MET A 1 -0.36 3.55 7.80
N ALA A 2 0.34 3.98 6.76
CA ALA A 2 -0.06 5.04 5.86
C ALA A 2 -0.05 4.49 4.45
N LEU A 3 -1.03 4.88 3.64
CA LEU A 3 -1.02 4.66 2.20
C LEU A 3 -0.54 5.94 1.53
N ILE A 4 0.38 5.77 0.59
CA ILE A 4 0.92 6.81 -0.26
C ILE A 4 0.44 6.48 -1.67
N ILE A 5 -0.28 7.43 -2.27
CA ILE A 5 -0.76 7.34 -3.65
C ILE A 5 -0.28 8.62 -4.34
N GLY A 6 0.74 8.48 -5.18
CA GLY A 6 1.21 9.51 -6.09
C GLY A 6 0.49 9.46 -7.44
N GLU A 7 0.87 10.37 -8.33
CA GLU A 7 0.32 10.47 -9.68
C GLU A 7 0.73 9.26 -10.54
N ASP A 8 1.98 8.79 -10.40
CA ASP A 8 2.49 7.57 -11.03
C ASP A 8 1.80 6.31 -10.50
N GLU A 9 1.58 6.21 -9.19
CA GLU A 9 0.84 5.11 -8.58
C GLU A 9 -0.60 5.06 -9.07
N LEU A 10 -1.26 6.21 -9.20
CA LEU A 10 -2.61 6.28 -9.74
C LEU A 10 -2.63 5.90 -11.23
N ALA A 11 -1.66 6.36 -12.01
CA ALA A 11 -1.53 6.04 -13.43
C ALA A 11 -1.24 4.54 -13.68
N ASN A 12 -0.45 3.92 -12.82
CA ASN A 12 -0.06 2.50 -12.91
C ASN A 12 -0.95 1.56 -12.08
N GLN A 13 -2.03 2.06 -11.47
CA GLN A 13 -2.93 1.30 -10.59
C GLN A 13 -2.17 0.58 -9.47
N GLN A 14 -1.19 1.27 -8.89
CA GLN A 14 -0.38 0.81 -7.76
C GLN A 14 -0.65 1.69 -6.54
N VAL A 15 -0.24 1.21 -5.36
CA VAL A 15 -0.32 1.94 -4.11
C VAL A 15 0.91 1.60 -3.28
N THR A 16 1.54 2.62 -2.71
CA THR A 16 2.66 2.43 -1.79
C THR A 16 2.15 2.37 -0.36
N VAL A 17 2.39 1.26 0.33
CA VAL A 17 2.06 1.06 1.74
C VAL A 17 3.30 1.32 2.59
N LYS A 18 3.19 2.21 3.58
CA LYS A 18 4.24 2.54 4.54
C LYS A 18 3.80 2.27 5.96
N TYR A 19 4.55 1.44 6.68
CA TYR A 19 4.27 1.18 8.10
C TYR A 19 5.01 2.23 8.94
N LEU A 20 4.24 3.11 9.60
CA LEU A 20 4.80 4.19 10.42
C LEU A 20 5.30 3.74 11.80
N ARG A 21 4.82 2.58 12.27
CA ARG A 21 5.16 2.03 13.60
C ARG A 21 6.14 0.87 13.53
N GLU A 22 6.38 0.35 12.34
CA GLU A 22 7.31 -0.75 12.10
C GLU A 22 8.40 -0.20 11.18
N ASP A 23 9.65 -0.57 11.41
CA ASP A 23 10.79 -0.18 10.56
C ASP A 23 10.77 -1.00 9.25
N ILE A 24 9.64 -0.98 8.56
CA ILE A 24 9.41 -1.71 7.32
C ILE A 24 9.54 -0.72 6.17
N GLN A 25 10.30 -1.12 5.15
CA GLN A 25 10.45 -0.35 3.94
C GLN A 25 9.11 -0.18 3.21
N GLN A 26 8.96 0.94 2.52
CA GLN A 26 7.76 1.24 1.76
C GLN A 26 7.59 0.18 0.68
N GLN A 27 6.39 -0.40 0.58
CA GLN A 27 6.12 -1.45 -0.39
C GLN A 27 5.11 -0.94 -1.40
N CYS A 28 5.52 -0.88 -2.67
CA CYS A 28 4.63 -0.58 -3.77
C CYS A 28 3.94 -1.88 -4.19
N ILE A 29 2.62 -1.94 -4.05
CA ILE A 29 1.79 -3.08 -4.42
C ILE A 29 0.75 -2.65 -5.45
N ALA A 30 0.22 -3.59 -6.21
CA ALA A 30 -0.91 -3.27 -7.09
C ALA A 30 -2.14 -2.89 -6.24
N GLN A 31 -2.96 -1.97 -6.75
CA GLN A 31 -4.21 -1.57 -6.11
C GLN A 31 -5.16 -2.77 -5.94
N SER A 32 -5.10 -3.74 -6.84
CA SER A 32 -5.83 -5.00 -6.73
C SER A 32 -5.38 -5.84 -5.52
N GLU A 33 -4.08 -5.85 -5.23
CA GLU A 33 -3.50 -6.56 -4.08
C GLU A 33 -3.72 -5.78 -2.77
N LEU A 34 -3.85 -4.46 -2.83
CA LEU A 34 -4.14 -3.62 -1.67
C LEU A 34 -5.39 -4.08 -0.91
N VAL A 35 -6.46 -4.43 -1.63
CA VAL A 35 -7.72 -4.90 -1.02
C VAL A 35 -7.51 -6.22 -0.28
N ALA A 36 -6.72 -7.13 -0.85
CA ALA A 36 -6.37 -8.40 -0.22
C ALA A 36 -5.50 -8.18 1.03
N LEU A 37 -4.56 -7.24 0.96
CA LEU A 37 -3.65 -6.92 2.06
C LEU A 37 -4.39 -6.23 3.21
N LEU A 38 -5.29 -5.28 2.91
CA LEU A 38 -6.16 -4.67 3.93
C LEU A 38 -7.04 -5.70 4.64
N ASN A 39 -7.67 -6.63 3.88
CA ASN A 39 -8.48 -7.69 4.48
C ASN A 39 -7.65 -8.61 5.39
N THR A 40 -6.38 -8.85 5.06
CA THR A 40 -5.48 -9.69 5.88
C THR A 40 -5.05 -8.99 7.15
N VAL A 41 -4.87 -7.67 7.12
CA VAL A 41 -4.35 -6.88 8.25
C VAL A 41 -5.46 -6.40 9.20
N LEU A 42 -6.69 -6.23 8.71
CA LEU A 42 -7.82 -5.74 9.51
C LEU A 42 -8.65 -6.86 10.17
N VAL A 43 -8.37 -8.13 9.85
CA VAL A 43 -9.02 -9.32 10.42
C VAL A 43 -8.26 -9.87 11.62
#